data_AF-A0A067SFK5-F1
#
_entry.id   AF-A0A067SFK5-F1
#
_cell.length_a   1.000
_cell.length_b   1.000
_cell.length_c   1.000
_cell.angle_alpha   90.00
_cell.angle_beta   90.00
_cell.angle_gamma   90.00
#
_symmetry.space_group_name_H-M   'P 1'
#
loop_
_entity.id
_entity.type
_entity.pdbx_description
1 polymer ?
#
loop_
_entity_poly.entity_id
_entity_poly.type
_entity_poly.pdbx_seq_one_letter_code
_entity_poly.pdbx_strand_id
1 'polypeptide(L)'
;MTSYDDHDRIWNTHLPPLQVSDSRSDSEEELVRCIDILARVVEVLDIPDASFASYSTAIDKLTVEKLTLSRSLNRLKQVEDELNHHLASLKHERDLLAHWNEVLSPGSSSSLNPETAATIERRREALVKKAKECHRELETMLAEEPLEISVTVSQLLAQKEKNQAKEREIKEKRTKLKAFQGLPPNLEMARHELRVARQRQTELIQLRERLLGKMADGVA
;
A
#
# COMPACT_ATOMS: atom_id res chain seq x y z
N MET A 1 -23.41 -21.05 -55.17
CA MET A 1 -24.33 -22.19 -54.98
C MET A 1 -23.75 -23.07 -53.88
N THR A 2 -24.05 -22.74 -52.64
CA THR A 2 -23.67 -23.52 -51.46
C THR A 2 -24.91 -23.64 -50.59
N SER A 3 -25.19 -24.89 -50.24
CA SER A 3 -26.38 -25.43 -49.60
C SER A 3 -26.66 -24.77 -48.25
N TYR A 4 -27.92 -24.39 -48.04
CA TYR A 4 -28.46 -23.75 -46.83
C TYR A 4 -29.53 -24.62 -46.14
N ASP A 5 -29.55 -25.94 -46.40
CA ASP A 5 -30.65 -26.82 -45.99
C ASP A 5 -30.35 -27.77 -44.81
N ASP A 6 -29.17 -27.67 -44.17
CA ASP A 6 -28.73 -28.70 -43.21
C ASP A 6 -28.81 -28.32 -41.72
N HIS A 7 -29.30 -27.11 -41.38
CA HIS A 7 -29.41 -26.68 -39.98
C HIS A 7 -30.75 -26.97 -39.29
N ASP A 8 -31.81 -27.30 -40.05
CA ASP A 8 -33.13 -27.57 -39.48
C ASP A 8 -33.32 -29.02 -38.98
N ARG A 9 -32.35 -29.92 -39.22
CA ARG A 9 -32.45 -31.32 -38.79
C ARG A 9 -31.89 -31.62 -37.40
N ILE A 10 -31.08 -30.73 -36.83
CA ILE A 10 -30.37 -31.02 -35.57
C ILE A 10 -31.27 -30.77 -34.35
N TRP A 11 -32.25 -29.86 -34.43
CA TRP A 11 -33.13 -29.56 -33.30
C TRP A 11 -34.24 -30.59 -33.06
N ASN A 12 -34.56 -31.44 -34.04
CA ASN A 12 -35.65 -32.41 -33.94
C ASN A 12 -35.26 -33.77 -33.34
N THR A 13 -33.99 -33.99 -32.97
CA THR A 13 -33.50 -35.31 -32.50
C THR A 13 -33.37 -35.43 -30.97
N HIS A 14 -33.65 -34.38 -30.21
CA HIS A 14 -33.54 -34.40 -28.73
C HIS A 14 -34.84 -34.15 -27.97
N LEU A 15 -35.98 -34.02 -28.67
CA LEU A 15 -37.27 -33.98 -28.00
C LEU A 15 -37.74 -35.41 -27.72
N PRO A 16 -37.95 -35.80 -26.45
CA PRO A 16 -38.50 -37.11 -26.12
C PRO A 16 -39.84 -37.30 -26.84
N PRO A 17 -40.13 -38.51 -27.35
CA PRO A 17 -41.41 -38.77 -28.01
C PRO A 17 -42.53 -38.44 -27.03
N LEU A 18 -43.43 -37.53 -27.44
CA LEU A 18 -44.65 -37.21 -26.70
C LEU A 18 -45.43 -38.50 -26.55
N GLN A 19 -45.35 -39.11 -25.37
CA GLN A 19 -46.21 -40.21 -24.99
C GLN A 19 -47.63 -39.64 -24.90
N VAL A 20 -48.44 -39.88 -25.93
CA VAL A 20 -49.88 -39.64 -25.90
C VAL A 20 -50.49 -40.74 -25.04
N SER A 21 -50.27 -40.64 -23.71
CA SER A 21 -51.06 -41.39 -22.75
C SER A 21 -52.46 -40.79 -22.71
N ASP A 22 -53.48 -41.63 -22.51
CA ASP A 22 -54.91 -41.31 -22.34
C ASP A 22 -55.22 -40.46 -21.09
N SER A 23 -54.27 -39.63 -20.64
CA SER A 23 -54.32 -38.67 -19.53
C SER A 23 -54.85 -37.31 -20.00
N ARG A 24 -55.85 -37.32 -20.89
CA ARG A 24 -56.40 -36.08 -21.48
C ARG A 24 -57.02 -35.18 -20.42
N SER A 25 -57.64 -35.75 -19.39
CA SER A 25 -58.16 -35.02 -18.23
C SER A 25 -57.07 -34.32 -17.42
N ASP A 26 -55.96 -35.02 -17.15
CA ASP A 26 -54.89 -34.50 -16.29
C ASP A 26 -54.13 -33.36 -17.00
N SER A 27 -53.96 -33.47 -18.32
CA SER A 27 -53.35 -32.43 -19.14
C SER A 27 -54.20 -31.15 -19.24
N GLU A 28 -55.52 -31.28 -19.20
CA GLU A 28 -56.44 -30.11 -19.21
C GLU A 28 -56.41 -29.40 -17.86
N GLU A 29 -56.38 -30.13 -16.75
CA GLU A 29 -56.23 -29.52 -15.41
C GLU A 29 -54.87 -28.84 -15.22
N GLU A 30 -53.79 -29.38 -15.80
CA GLU A 30 -52.48 -28.74 -15.79
C GLU A 30 -52.47 -27.46 -16.64
N LEU A 31 -53.11 -27.46 -17.81
CA LEU A 31 -53.25 -26.28 -18.65
C LEU A 31 -54.04 -25.17 -17.96
N VAL A 32 -55.17 -25.49 -17.33
CA VAL A 32 -55.97 -24.52 -16.57
C VAL A 32 -55.15 -23.92 -15.43
N ARG A 33 -54.41 -24.74 -14.68
CA ARG A 33 -53.48 -24.27 -13.64
C ARG A 33 -52.40 -23.35 -14.20
N CYS A 34 -51.80 -23.70 -15.33
CA CYS A 34 -50.79 -22.88 -15.99
C CYS A 34 -51.34 -21.52 -16.45
N ILE A 35 -52.57 -21.50 -16.99
CA ILE A 35 -53.24 -20.27 -17.42
C ILE A 35 -53.58 -19.39 -16.22
N ASP A 36 -54.10 -19.96 -15.12
CA ASP A 36 -54.37 -19.21 -13.89
C ASP A 36 -53.10 -18.60 -13.30
N ILE A 37 -51.97 -19.32 -13.33
CA ILE A 37 -50.68 -18.80 -12.89
C ILE A 37 -50.23 -17.66 -13.81
N LEU A 38 -50.35 -17.81 -15.13
CA LEU A 38 -50.04 -16.77 -16.10
C LEU A 38 -50.89 -15.51 -15.89
N ALA A 39 -52.20 -15.67 -15.67
CA ALA A 39 -53.11 -14.56 -15.39
C ALA A 39 -52.70 -13.80 -14.11
N ARG A 40 -52.34 -14.51 -13.03
CA ARG A 40 -51.81 -13.89 -11.81
C ARG A 40 -50.47 -13.19 -12.03
N VAL A 41 -49.59 -13.78 -12.84
CA VAL A 41 -48.30 -13.15 -13.19
C VAL A 41 -48.52 -11.86 -13.99
N VAL A 42 -49.47 -11.83 -14.92
CA VAL A 42 -49.87 -10.62 -15.66
C VAL A 42 -50.40 -9.55 -14.73
N GLU A 43 -51.28 -9.92 -13.80
CA GLU A 43 -51.88 -8.99 -12.84
C GLU A 43 -50.84 -8.41 -11.89
N VAL A 44 -49.91 -9.23 -11.37
CA VAL A 44 -48.84 -8.76 -10.47
C VAL A 44 -47.81 -7.89 -11.20
N LEU A 45 -47.50 -8.21 -12.46
CA LEU A 45 -46.53 -7.46 -13.27
C LEU A 45 -47.17 -6.29 -14.02
N ASP A 46 -48.48 -6.05 -13.87
CA ASP A 46 -49.26 -5.01 -14.53
C ASP A 46 -49.01 -4.96 -16.06
N ILE A 47 -49.02 -6.14 -16.70
CA ILE A 47 -48.73 -6.27 -18.13
C ILE A 47 -50.01 -5.98 -18.92
N PRO A 48 -50.00 -5.02 -19.85
CA PRO A 48 -51.22 -4.57 -20.55
C PRO A 48 -51.82 -5.62 -21.49
N ASP A 49 -50.98 -6.49 -22.09
CA ASP A 49 -51.40 -7.52 -23.04
C ASP A 49 -50.63 -8.83 -22.82
N ALA A 50 -51.30 -9.98 -22.99
CA ALA A 50 -50.69 -11.32 -22.92
C ALA A 50 -49.82 -11.67 -24.16
N SER A 51 -49.27 -10.67 -24.84
CA SER A 51 -48.37 -10.87 -25.98
C SER A 51 -46.99 -11.33 -25.50
N PHE A 52 -46.34 -12.22 -26.27
CA PHE A 52 -44.98 -12.68 -25.98
C PHE A 52 -43.99 -11.52 -25.83
N ALA A 53 -44.13 -10.47 -26.65
CA ALA A 53 -43.29 -9.28 -26.56
C ALA A 53 -43.50 -8.52 -25.24
N SER A 54 -44.75 -8.39 -24.78
CA SER A 54 -45.06 -7.75 -23.49
C SER A 54 -44.46 -8.51 -22.32
N TYR A 55 -44.53 -9.85 -22.33
CA TYR A 55 -43.87 -10.68 -21.31
C TYR A 55 -42.34 -10.56 -21.36
N SER A 56 -41.74 -10.65 -22.55
CA SER A 56 -40.29 -10.53 -22.68
C SER A 56 -39.80 -9.18 -22.14
N THR A 57 -40.48 -8.08 -22.49
CA THR A 57 -40.13 -6.75 -22.00
C THR A 57 -40.35 -6.59 -20.49
N ALA A 58 -41.38 -7.20 -19.92
CA ALA A 58 -41.60 -7.20 -18.46
C ALA A 58 -40.52 -8.00 -17.72
N ILE A 59 -40.12 -9.15 -18.26
CA ILE A 59 -39.00 -9.96 -17.73
C ILE A 59 -37.69 -9.18 -17.82
N ASP A 60 -37.41 -8.52 -18.95
CA ASP A 60 -36.22 -7.69 -19.12
C ASP A 60 -36.21 -6.52 -18.14
N LYS A 61 -37.35 -5.84 -17.94
CA LYS A 61 -37.49 -4.78 -16.92
C LYS A 61 -37.21 -5.31 -15.51
N LEU A 62 -37.83 -6.42 -15.13
CA LEU A 62 -37.69 -6.99 -13.79
C LEU A 62 -36.26 -7.50 -13.53
N THR A 63 -35.60 -8.05 -14.55
CA THR A 63 -34.19 -8.44 -14.45
C THR A 63 -33.28 -7.23 -14.30
N VAL A 64 -33.52 -6.15 -15.04
CA VAL A 64 -32.80 -4.87 -14.88
C VAL A 64 -33.01 -4.31 -13.48
N GLU A 65 -34.25 -4.25 -12.98
CA GLU A 65 -34.58 -3.78 -11.64
C GLU A 65 -33.94 -4.64 -10.54
N LYS A 66 -33.95 -5.96 -10.70
CA LYS A 66 -33.24 -6.87 -9.79
C LYS A 66 -31.73 -6.58 -9.76
N LEU A 67 -31.12 -6.33 -10.92
CA LEU A 67 -29.70 -6.00 -11.01
C LEU A 67 -29.38 -4.63 -10.41
N THR A 68 -30.23 -3.62 -10.64
CA THR A 68 -30.05 -2.29 -10.04
C THR A 68 -30.22 -2.33 -8.53
N LEU A 69 -31.21 -3.06 -8.01
CA LEU A 69 -31.42 -3.30 -6.58
C LEU A 69 -30.25 -4.07 -5.95
N SER A 70 -29.77 -5.14 -6.60
CA SER A 70 -28.59 -5.88 -6.13
C SER A 70 -27.35 -4.98 -6.08
N ARG A 71 -27.16 -4.12 -7.08
CA ARG A 71 -26.07 -3.15 -7.10
C ARG A 71 -26.19 -2.10 -6.00
N SER A 72 -27.40 -1.58 -5.73
CA SER A 72 -27.60 -0.60 -4.65
C SER A 72 -27.42 -1.22 -3.27
N LEU A 73 -27.89 -2.46 -3.06
CA LEU A 73 -27.67 -3.21 -1.83
C LEU A 73 -26.18 -3.45 -1.56
N ASN A 74 -25.43 -3.88 -2.58
CA ASN A 74 -23.98 -4.07 -2.44
C ASN A 74 -23.25 -2.76 -2.11
N ARG A 75 -23.67 -1.64 -2.72
CA ARG A 75 -23.12 -0.31 -2.39
C ARG A 75 -23.44 0.09 -0.95
N LEU A 76 -24.66 -0.14 -0.50
CA LEU A 76 -25.08 0.19 0.86
C LEU A 76 -24.30 -0.64 1.89
N LYS A 77 -24.10 -1.93 1.62
CA LYS A 77 -23.24 -2.79 2.45
C LYS A 77 -21.79 -2.30 2.50
N GLN A 78 -21.23 -1.88 1.36
CA GLN A 78 -19.88 -1.31 1.33
C GLN A 78 -19.78 -0.04 2.18
N VAL A 79 -20.76 0.86 2.09
CA VAL A 79 -20.80 2.09 2.92
C VAL A 79 -20.96 1.74 4.40
N GLU A 80 -21.76 0.74 4.74
CA GLU A 80 -21.91 0.24 6.11
C GLU A 80 -20.57 -0.29 6.66
N ASP A 81 -19.85 -1.10 5.89
CA ASP A 81 -18.54 -1.64 6.26
C ASP A 81 -17.52 -0.50 6.49
N GLU A 82 -17.51 0.52 5.62
CA GLU A 82 -16.65 1.70 5.75
C GLU A 82 -16.98 2.53 7.00
N LEU A 83 -18.27 2.77 7.27
CA LEU A 83 -18.72 3.46 8.49
C LEU A 83 -18.35 2.68 9.75
N ASN A 84 -18.48 1.36 9.74
CA ASN A 84 -18.08 0.51 10.86
C ASN A 84 -16.56 0.58 11.10
N HIS A 85 -15.77 0.60 10.03
CA HIS A 85 -14.32 0.78 10.14
C HIS A 85 -13.96 2.15 10.74
N HIS A 86 -14.55 3.24 10.25
CA HIS A 86 -14.33 4.57 10.80
C HIS A 86 -14.78 4.68 12.26
N LEU A 87 -15.92 4.09 12.62
CA LEU A 87 -16.40 4.04 13.99
C LEU A 87 -15.43 3.30 14.90
N ALA A 88 -14.87 2.17 14.45
CA ALA A 88 -13.84 1.44 15.19
C ALA A 88 -12.56 2.28 15.38
N SER A 89 -12.11 2.98 14.32
CA SER A 89 -10.96 3.90 14.39
C SER A 89 -11.20 5.03 15.39
N LEU A 90 -12.36 5.68 15.32
CA LEU A 90 -12.73 6.77 16.23
C LEU A 90 -12.86 6.31 17.68
N LYS A 91 -13.38 5.10 17.93
CA LYS A 91 -13.39 4.50 19.26
C LYS A 91 -11.97 4.32 19.78
N HIS A 92 -11.08 3.76 18.97
CA HIS A 92 -9.67 3.58 19.35
C HIS A 92 -8.97 4.91 19.65
N GLU A 93 -9.16 5.93 18.80
CA GLU A 93 -8.63 7.28 19.03
C GLU A 93 -9.19 7.91 20.31
N ARG A 94 -10.49 7.74 20.57
CA ARG A 94 -11.13 8.22 21.80
C ARG A 94 -10.53 7.53 23.03
N ASP A 95 -10.30 6.23 22.96
CA ASP A 95 -9.73 5.46 24.06
C ASP A 95 -8.26 5.84 24.30
N LEU A 96 -7.50 6.12 23.22
CA LEU A 96 -6.16 6.68 23.32
C LEU A 96 -6.17 8.06 23.98
N LEU A 97 -7.08 8.95 23.57
CA LEU A 97 -7.23 10.27 24.18
C LEU A 97 -7.62 10.15 25.66
N ALA A 98 -8.51 9.23 26.02
CA ALA A 98 -8.87 8.96 27.41
C ALA A 98 -7.65 8.47 28.20
N HIS A 99 -6.88 7.54 27.65
CA HIS A 99 -5.64 7.05 28.25
C HIS A 99 -4.61 8.18 28.45
N TRP A 100 -4.36 8.99 27.43
CA TRP A 100 -3.43 10.12 27.54
C TRP A 100 -3.92 11.18 28.52
N ASN A 101 -5.22 11.44 28.57
CA ASN A 101 -5.82 12.32 29.58
C ASN A 101 -5.62 11.77 30.98
N GLU A 102 -5.74 10.46 31.20
CA GLU A 102 -5.47 9.81 32.48
C GLU A 102 -4.00 9.90 32.87
N VAL A 103 -3.09 9.63 31.92
CA VAL A 103 -1.63 9.70 32.12
C VAL A 103 -1.14 11.12 32.38
N LEU A 104 -1.74 12.12 31.72
CA LEU A 104 -1.37 13.53 31.86
C LEU A 104 -2.10 14.22 33.02
N SER A 105 -3.16 13.62 33.57
CA SER A 105 -3.89 14.20 34.69
C SER A 105 -3.03 14.17 35.96
N PRO A 106 -2.69 15.34 36.54
CA PRO A 106 -1.89 15.40 37.75
C PRO A 106 -2.63 14.72 38.91
N GLY A 107 -1.98 13.74 39.55
CA GLY A 107 -2.56 12.98 40.67
C GLY A 107 -3.27 11.67 40.30
N SER A 108 -3.33 11.30 39.01
CA SER A 108 -3.77 9.97 38.59
C SER A 108 -2.76 8.89 39.02
N SER A 109 -3.25 7.71 39.42
CA SER A 109 -2.42 6.55 39.75
C SER A 109 -1.56 6.06 38.58
N SER A 110 -2.00 6.35 37.35
CA SER A 110 -1.33 5.98 36.10
C SER A 110 -0.43 7.10 35.55
N SER A 111 -0.23 8.18 36.31
CA SER A 111 0.59 9.32 35.89
C SER A 111 2.06 8.93 35.74
N LEU A 112 2.62 9.16 34.55
CA LEU A 112 4.05 9.01 34.25
C LEU A 112 4.93 10.03 34.99
N ASN A 113 4.33 11.09 35.55
CA ASN A 113 5.02 12.08 36.35
C ASN A 113 4.20 12.33 37.63
N PRO A 114 4.56 11.75 38.78
CA PRO A 114 4.06 12.23 40.09
C PRO A 114 4.59 13.63 40.42
N GLU A 115 5.10 14.35 39.42
CA GLU A 115 5.79 15.60 39.60
C GLU A 115 4.80 16.75 39.75
N THR A 116 5.06 17.57 40.76
CA THR A 116 4.32 18.78 41.10
C THR A 116 4.22 19.72 39.89
N ALA A 117 3.12 20.45 39.73
CA ALA A 117 2.92 21.42 38.63
C ALA A 117 4.14 22.34 38.35
N ALA A 118 4.93 22.64 39.39
CA ALA A 118 6.18 23.38 39.30
C ALA A 118 7.26 22.74 38.42
N THR A 119 7.37 21.41 38.32
CA THR A 119 8.36 20.77 37.42
C THR A 119 7.91 20.81 35.97
N ILE A 120 6.60 20.72 35.72
CA ILE A 120 6.01 20.85 34.39
C ILE A 120 6.21 22.27 33.87
N GLU A 121 6.00 23.28 34.72
CA GLU A 121 6.30 24.68 34.37
C GLU A 121 7.79 24.88 34.07
N ARG A 122 8.68 24.35 34.91
CA ARG A 122 10.14 24.42 34.66
C ARG A 122 10.54 23.75 33.34
N ARG A 123 9.94 22.60 32.99
CA ARG A 123 10.19 21.91 31.71
C ARG A 123 9.66 22.72 30.53
N ARG A 124 8.47 23.32 30.65
CA ARG A 124 7.90 24.23 29.64
C ARG A 124 8.81 25.43 29.41
N GLU A 125 9.29 26.06 30.48
CA GLU A 125 10.24 27.17 30.40
C GLU A 125 11.56 26.76 29.74
N ALA A 126 12.09 25.58 30.09
CA ALA A 126 13.30 25.04 29.47
C ALA A 126 13.12 24.79 27.96
N LEU A 127 11.97 24.25 27.54
CA LEU A 127 11.64 24.06 26.14
C LEU A 127 11.49 25.38 25.39
N VAL A 128 10.79 26.36 25.97
CA VAL A 128 10.66 27.70 25.39
C VAL A 128 12.02 28.38 25.26
N LYS A 129 12.90 28.21 26.25
CA LYS A 129 14.26 28.75 26.21
C LYS A 129 15.08 28.09 25.09
N LYS A 130 15.05 26.77 24.95
CA LYS A 130 15.70 26.07 23.84
C LYS A 130 15.13 26.45 22.48
N ALA A 131 13.82 26.60 22.36
CA ALA A 131 13.20 27.04 21.12
C ALA A 131 13.68 28.44 20.72
N LYS A 132 13.83 29.35 21.69
CA LYS A 132 14.41 30.69 21.46
C LYS A 132 15.89 30.63 21.11
N GLU A 133 16.67 29.74 21.72
CA GLU A 133 18.08 29.51 21.36
C GLU A 133 18.20 29.01 19.92
N CYS A 134 17.45 27.96 19.52
CA CYS A 134 17.45 27.48 18.14
C CYS A 134 16.96 28.53 17.14
N HIS A 135 15.99 29.37 17.52
CA HIS A 135 15.54 30.45 16.66
C HIS A 135 16.64 31.51 16.46
N ARG A 136 17.35 31.88 17.53
CA ARG A 136 18.50 32.79 17.43
C ARG A 136 19.64 32.18 16.61
N GLU A 137 19.93 30.91 16.80
CA GLU A 137 20.92 30.19 15.98
C GLU A 137 20.53 30.22 14.50
N LEU A 138 19.25 30.01 14.19
CA LEU A 138 18.72 30.10 12.83
C LEU A 138 18.85 31.53 12.29
N GLU A 139 18.51 32.55 13.07
CA GLU A 139 18.69 33.96 12.70
C GLU A 139 20.17 34.30 12.46
N THR A 140 21.10 33.79 13.28
CA THR A 140 22.54 33.98 13.09
C THR A 140 23.03 33.30 11.81
N MET A 141 22.58 32.08 11.54
CA MET A 141 22.92 31.38 10.29
C MET A 141 22.36 32.12 9.08
N LEU A 142 21.14 32.65 9.16
CA LEU A 142 20.54 33.48 8.11
C LEU A 142 21.26 34.81 7.89
N ALA A 143 21.84 35.39 8.95
CA ALA A 143 22.60 36.63 8.86
C ALA A 143 24.02 36.41 8.29
N GLU A 144 24.65 35.27 8.61
CA GLU A 144 25.98 34.88 8.09
C GLU A 144 25.90 34.39 6.64
N GLU A 145 24.87 33.61 6.30
CA GLU A 145 24.57 33.14 4.95
C GLU A 145 23.09 33.40 4.65
N PRO A 146 22.74 34.53 4.00
CA PRO A 146 21.38 34.74 3.54
C PRO A 146 20.99 33.59 2.60
N LEU A 147 19.92 32.88 2.97
CA LEU A 147 19.36 31.72 2.27
C LEU A 147 18.75 32.06 0.88
N GLU A 148 19.26 33.10 0.22
CA GLU A 148 19.02 33.39 -1.20
C GLU A 148 19.93 32.55 -2.09
N ILE A 149 20.02 31.24 -1.81
CA ILE A 149 20.48 30.33 -2.86
C ILE A 149 19.25 30.09 -3.72
N SER A 150 19.10 30.91 -4.77
CA SER A 150 18.18 30.61 -5.86
C SER A 150 18.66 29.32 -6.52
N VAL A 151 18.25 28.17 -5.98
CA VAL A 151 18.58 26.87 -6.54
C VAL A 151 17.85 26.78 -7.87
N THR A 152 18.55 27.11 -8.95
CA THR A 152 18.01 27.00 -10.30
C THR A 152 17.62 25.53 -10.53
N VAL A 153 16.52 25.30 -11.25
CA VAL A 153 16.00 23.95 -11.56
C VAL A 153 17.11 23.02 -12.11
N SER A 154 18.07 23.55 -12.84
CA SER A 154 19.25 22.83 -13.33
C SER A 154 20.15 22.27 -12.22
N GLN A 155 20.38 23.00 -11.13
CA GLN A 155 21.18 22.55 -9.99
C GLN A 155 20.46 21.43 -9.23
N LEU A 156 19.14 21.54 -9.06
CA LEU A 156 18.32 20.49 -8.47
C LEU A 156 18.35 19.19 -9.30
N LEU A 157 18.27 19.31 -10.63
CA LEU A 157 18.38 18.15 -11.52
C LEU A 157 19.77 17.50 -11.45
N ALA A 158 20.84 18.30 -11.50
CA ALA A 158 22.20 17.79 -11.36
C ALA A 158 22.43 17.07 -10.01
N GLN A 159 21.85 17.61 -8.93
CA GLN A 159 21.93 16.97 -7.61
C GLN A 159 21.11 15.68 -7.53
N LYS A 160 19.92 15.65 -8.16
CA LYS A 160 19.11 14.44 -8.28
C LYS A 160 19.85 13.33 -9.05
N GLU A 161 20.49 13.67 -10.16
CA GLU A 161 21.30 12.71 -10.94
C GLU A 161 22.48 12.19 -10.14
N LYS A 162 23.20 13.07 -9.43
CA LYS A 162 24.30 12.68 -8.52
C LYS A 162 23.83 11.75 -7.41
N ASN A 163 22.67 12.01 -6.83
CA ASN A 163 22.08 11.15 -5.80
C ASN A 163 21.67 9.78 -6.37
N GLN A 164 21.05 9.75 -7.55
CA GLN A 164 20.71 8.49 -8.22
C GLN A 164 21.95 7.66 -8.57
N ALA A 165 23.04 8.29 -9.03
CA ALA A 165 24.29 7.60 -9.31
C ALA A 165 24.86 6.94 -8.04
N LYS A 166 24.89 7.67 -6.92
CA LYS A 166 25.31 7.14 -5.62
C LYS A 166 24.42 6.01 -5.11
N GLU A 167 23.11 6.12 -5.29
CA GLU A 167 22.17 5.06 -4.89
C GLU A 167 22.42 3.76 -5.67
N ARG A 168 22.72 3.85 -6.98
CA ARG A 168 23.08 2.68 -7.79
C ARG A 168 24.38 2.05 -7.28
N GLU A 169 25.40 2.86 -7.03
CA GLU A 169 26.69 2.39 -6.48
C GLU A 169 26.51 1.71 -5.12
N ILE A 170 25.68 2.29 -4.23
CA ILE A 170 25.36 1.69 -2.92
C ILE A 170 24.63 0.36 -3.10
N LYS A 171 23.67 0.27 -4.03
CA LYS A 171 22.97 -0.99 -4.33
C LYS A 171 23.94 -2.06 -4.81
N GLU A 172 24.85 -1.74 -5.73
CA GLU A 172 25.89 -2.65 -6.20
C GLU A 172 26.85 -3.10 -5.09
N LYS A 173 27.29 -2.17 -4.23
CA LYS A 173 28.11 -2.52 -3.07
C LYS A 173 27.36 -3.42 -2.10
N ARG A 174 26.06 -3.17 -1.87
CA ARG A 174 25.22 -4.02 -1.02
C ARG A 174 25.00 -5.41 -1.61
N THR A 175 24.79 -5.54 -2.92
CA THR A 175 24.66 -6.87 -3.55
C THR A 175 25.97 -7.64 -3.49
N LYS A 176 27.10 -6.98 -3.73
CA LYS A 176 28.44 -7.56 -3.53
C LYS A 176 28.62 -8.02 -2.08
N LEU A 177 28.34 -7.16 -1.10
CA LEU A 177 28.44 -7.54 0.32
C LEU A 177 27.53 -8.71 0.69
N LYS A 178 26.29 -8.75 0.19
CA LYS A 178 25.39 -9.90 0.38
C LYS A 178 25.93 -11.18 -0.25
N ALA A 179 26.54 -11.09 -1.43
CA ALA A 179 27.19 -12.24 -2.06
C ALA A 179 28.38 -12.76 -1.25
N PHE A 180 29.06 -11.90 -0.48
CA PHE A 180 30.12 -12.27 0.46
C PHE A 180 29.63 -12.62 1.87
N GLN A 181 28.35 -12.36 2.19
CA GLN A 181 27.77 -12.64 3.50
C GLN A 181 27.53 -14.15 3.63
N GLY A 182 28.45 -14.84 4.32
CA GLY A 182 28.42 -16.29 4.51
C GLY A 182 29.58 -17.05 3.88
N LEU A 183 30.43 -16.40 3.08
CA LEU A 183 31.70 -17.01 2.67
C LEU A 183 32.72 -16.89 3.80
N PRO A 184 33.50 -17.94 4.08
CA PRO A 184 34.63 -17.83 5.00
C PRO A 184 35.61 -16.76 4.49
N PRO A 185 36.20 -15.95 5.40
CA PRO A 185 37.10 -14.87 5.01
C PRO A 185 38.26 -15.42 4.16
N ASN A 186 38.55 -14.76 3.04
CA ASN A 186 39.63 -15.18 2.14
C ASN A 186 41.00 -14.87 2.78
N LEU A 187 41.50 -15.82 3.56
CA LEU A 187 42.77 -15.72 4.31
C LEU A 187 43.98 -15.51 3.39
N GLU A 188 43.94 -16.01 2.15
CA GLU A 188 45.04 -15.85 1.19
C GLU A 188 45.17 -14.40 0.70
N MET A 189 44.05 -13.72 0.47
CA MET A 189 44.05 -12.29 0.12
C MET A 189 44.56 -11.44 1.28
N ALA A 190 44.11 -11.70 2.51
CA ALA A 190 44.61 -11.02 3.70
C ALA A 190 46.12 -11.26 3.93
N ARG A 191 46.60 -12.49 3.67
CA ARG A 191 48.04 -12.83 3.71
C ARG A 191 48.83 -12.10 2.65
N HIS A 192 48.26 -11.87 1.46
CA HIS A 192 48.91 -11.11 0.40
C HIS A 192 48.99 -9.61 0.74
N GLU A 193 47.88 -9.00 1.18
CA GLU A 193 47.84 -7.60 1.61
C GLU A 193 48.81 -7.34 2.78
N LEU A 194 48.89 -8.27 3.74
CA LEU A 194 49.83 -8.20 4.85
C LEU A 194 51.30 -8.28 4.37
N ARG A 195 51.60 -9.09 3.35
CA ARG A 195 52.94 -9.13 2.74
C ARG A 195 53.28 -7.79 2.07
N VAL A 196 52.34 -7.21 1.32
CA VAL A 196 52.52 -5.90 0.66
C VAL A 196 52.71 -4.79 1.69
N ALA A 197 51.92 -4.79 2.77
CA ALA A 197 52.05 -3.81 3.85
C ALA A 197 53.43 -3.90 4.53
N ARG A 198 53.94 -5.11 4.77
CA ARG A 198 55.29 -5.32 5.33
C ARG A 198 56.39 -4.81 4.40
N GLN A 199 56.28 -5.05 3.10
CA GLN A 199 57.24 -4.54 2.11
C GLN A 199 57.29 -3.01 2.13
N ARG A 200 56.14 -2.34 2.10
CA ARG A 200 56.06 -0.87 2.20
C ARG A 200 56.66 -0.36 3.51
N GLN A 201 56.41 -1.05 4.62
CA GLN A 201 56.99 -0.68 5.91
C GLN A 201 58.52 -0.79 5.88
N THR A 202 59.08 -1.85 5.31
CA THR A 202 60.53 -1.99 5.18
C THR A 202 61.16 -0.92 4.30
N GLU A 203 60.50 -0.53 3.20
CA GLU A 203 60.96 0.57 2.35
C GLU A 203 60.99 1.91 3.10
N LEU A 204 59.97 2.20 3.91
CA LEU A 204 59.91 3.38 4.76
C LEU A 204 61.01 3.38 5.83
N ILE A 205 61.29 2.22 6.43
CA ILE A 205 62.39 2.08 7.41
C ILE A 205 63.73 2.36 6.74
N GLN A 206 63.99 1.76 5.57
CA GLN A 206 65.23 2.00 4.82
C GLN A 206 65.36 3.47 4.38
N LEU A 207 64.26 4.13 4.07
CA LEU A 207 64.25 5.56 3.73
C LEU A 207 64.57 6.39 4.97
N ARG A 208 63.98 6.08 6.12
CA ARG A 208 64.30 6.71 7.41
C ARG A 208 65.78 6.55 7.76
N GLU A 209 66.31 5.33 7.66
CA GLU A 209 67.73 5.05 7.94
C GLU A 209 68.65 5.84 7.01
N ARG A 210 68.34 5.90 5.71
CA ARG A 210 69.08 6.71 4.74
C ARG A 210 69.06 8.20 5.08
N LEU A 211 67.91 8.73 5.51
CA LEU A 211 67.81 10.14 5.93
C LEU A 211 68.60 10.40 7.21
N LEU A 212 68.50 9.52 8.21
CA LEU A 212 69.27 9.63 9.46
C LEU A 212 70.77 9.54 9.21
N GLY A 213 71.24 8.65 8.32
CA GLY A 213 72.64 8.57 7.90
C GLY A 213 73.12 9.88 7.28
N LYS A 214 72.37 10.43 6.31
CA LYS A 214 72.70 11.75 5.71
C LYS A 214 72.73 12.90 6.71
N MET A 215 71.87 12.88 7.72
CA MET A 215 71.89 13.88 8.78
C MET A 215 73.10 13.72 9.71
N ALA A 216 73.52 12.49 10.02
CA ALA A 216 74.72 12.24 10.81
C ALA A 216 76.01 12.65 10.07
N ASP A 217 76.10 12.36 8.77
CA ASP A 217 77.24 12.72 7.93
C ASP A 217 77.39 14.24 7.72
N GLY A 218 76.29 15.01 7.84
CA GLY A 218 76.30 16.47 7.72
C GLY A 218 76.59 17.25 9.01
N VAL A 219 76.78 16.55 10.14
CA VAL A 219 77.06 17.14 11.47
C VAL A 219 78.53 16.90 11.90
N ALA A 220 79.31 16.15 11.12
CA ALA A 220 80.77 16.03 11.25
C ALA A 220 81.48 17.05 10.35
#